data_AF-A0A497ELF7-F1
#
_entry.id   AF-A0A497ELF7-F1
#
_cell.length_a   1.000
_cell.length_b   1.000
_cell.length_c   1.000
_cell.angle_alpha   90.00
_cell.angle_beta   90.00
_cell.angle_gamma   90.00
#
_symmetry.space_group_name_H-M   'P 1'
#
loop_
_entity.id
_entity.type
_entity.pdbx_description
1 polymer ?
#
loop_
_entity_poly.entity_id
_entity_poly.type
_entity_poly.pdbx_seq_one_letter_code
_entity_poly.pdbx_strand_id
1 'polypeptide(L)'
;NLAQKILDASWGEFVRMLSYKAEGAGRIVVKVNPRGTSKGLDYSNPLRDYISACRILMRGRDYPDSLLERRPLLRTISYKEVVSGQVFSMKQEAPCVSEG
;
A
#
# COMPACT_ATOMS: atom_id res chain seq x y z
N ASN A 1 -19.72 -2.83 -24.60
CA ASN A 1 -19.66 -3.86 -23.55
C ASN A 1 -18.54 -3.55 -22.56
N LEU A 2 -18.79 -2.73 -21.53
CA LEU A 2 -17.78 -2.27 -20.56
C LEU A 2 -17.61 -3.24 -19.39
N ALA A 3 -18.72 -3.82 -18.90
CA ALA A 3 -18.70 -4.79 -17.81
C ALA A 3 -17.86 -6.02 -18.17
N GLN A 4 -17.96 -6.52 -19.40
CA GLN A 4 -17.13 -7.63 -19.87
C GLN A 4 -15.64 -7.28 -19.86
N LYS A 5 -15.25 -6.07 -20.27
CA LYS A 5 -13.84 -5.62 -20.22
C LYS A 5 -13.31 -5.49 -18.80
N ILE A 6 -14.16 -5.10 -17.84
CA ILE A 6 -13.80 -5.02 -16.42
C ILE A 6 -13.61 -6.43 -15.85
N LEU A 7 -14.46 -7.39 -16.23
CA LEU A 7 -14.34 -8.80 -15.84
C LEU A 7 -13.09 -9.44 -16.45
N ASP A 8 -12.82 -9.22 -17.74
CA ASP A 8 -11.62 -9.73 -18.42
C ASP A 8 -10.33 -9.21 -17.77
N ALA A 9 -10.35 -7.98 -17.24
CA ALA A 9 -9.20 -7.38 -16.58
C ALA A 9 -9.00 -7.87 -15.12
N SER A 10 -9.88 -8.73 -14.59
CA SER A 10 -9.73 -9.38 -13.27
C SER A 10 -9.43 -8.41 -12.10
N TRP A 11 -9.97 -7.19 -12.13
CA TRP A 11 -9.67 -6.14 -11.14
C TRP A 11 -10.01 -6.54 -9.69
N GLY A 12 -11.06 -7.32 -9.48
CA GLY A 12 -11.44 -7.80 -8.15
C GLY A 12 -10.37 -8.71 -7.54
N GLU A 13 -9.81 -9.60 -8.36
CA GLU A 13 -8.73 -10.52 -7.96
C GLU A 13 -7.43 -9.76 -7.70
N PHE A 14 -7.11 -8.77 -8.53
CA PHE A 14 -5.96 -7.90 -8.32
C PHE A 14 -6.03 -7.17 -6.96
N VAL A 15 -7.18 -6.59 -6.63
CA VAL A 15 -7.37 -5.90 -5.34
C VAL A 15 -7.30 -6.88 -4.17
N ARG A 16 -7.83 -8.10 -4.31
CA ARG A 16 -7.72 -9.16 -3.30
C ARG A 16 -6.26 -9.50 -3.00
N MET A 17 -5.46 -9.70 -4.06
CA MET A 17 -4.03 -10.00 -3.93
C MET A 17 -3.23 -8.85 -3.32
N LEU A 18 -3.56 -7.60 -3.65
CA LEU A 18 -2.96 -6.43 -3.02
C LEU A 18 -3.23 -6.39 -1.52
N SER A 19 -4.47 -6.62 -1.09
CA SER A 19 -4.81 -6.64 0.34
C SER A 19 -4.01 -7.71 1.09
N TYR A 20 -3.96 -8.93 0.54
CA TYR A 20 -3.18 -10.02 1.11
C TYR A 20 -1.69 -9.67 1.27
N LYS A 21 -1.07 -9.07 0.25
CA LYS A 21 0.35 -8.69 0.30
C LYS A 21 0.62 -7.48 1.19
N ALA A 22 -0.28 -6.50 1.20
CA ALA A 22 -0.18 -5.33 2.07
C ALA A 22 -0.24 -5.73 3.54
N GLU A 23 -1.20 -6.60 3.90
CA GLU A 23 -1.34 -7.11 5.27
C GLU A 23 -0.08 -7.83 5.74
N GLY A 24 0.49 -8.72 4.92
CA GLY A 24 1.76 -9.38 5.21
C GLY A 24 2.96 -8.42 5.37
N ALA A 25 2.86 -7.20 4.85
CA ALA A 25 3.87 -6.15 5.01
C ALA A 25 3.53 -5.13 6.12
N GLY A 26 2.48 -5.39 6.93
CA GLY A 26 2.01 -4.45 7.95
C GLY A 26 1.39 -3.16 7.36
N ARG A 27 0.86 -3.24 6.14
CA ARG A 27 0.22 -2.14 5.41
C ARG A 27 -1.25 -2.44 5.15
N ILE A 28 -2.00 -1.42 4.75
CA ILE A 28 -3.42 -1.53 4.40
C ILE A 28 -3.68 -1.02 2.98
N VAL A 29 -4.65 -1.62 2.30
CA VAL A 29 -5.16 -1.11 1.03
C VAL A 29 -6.38 -0.23 1.30
N VAL A 30 -6.27 1.05 0.99
CA VAL A 30 -7.37 2.01 1.15
C VAL A 30 -8.08 2.19 -0.19
N LYS A 31 -9.39 1.91 -0.22
CA LYS A 31 -10.23 2.16 -1.39
C LYS A 31 -10.66 3.63 -1.39
N VAL A 32 -10.32 4.36 -2.45
CA VAL A 32 -10.74 5.75 -2.66
C VAL A 32 -11.85 5.84 -3.69
N ASN A 33 -12.62 6.94 -3.67
CA ASN A 33 -13.55 7.26 -4.74
C ASN A 33 -12.79 7.77 -5.98
N PRO A 34 -12.79 7.04 -7.12
CA PRO A 34 -12.03 7.42 -8.31
C PRO A 34 -12.70 8.57 -9.10
N ARG A 35 -13.91 9.00 -8.74
CA ARG A 35 -14.70 9.95 -9.53
C ARG A 35 -13.97 11.28 -9.68
N GLY A 36 -13.76 11.71 -10.92
CA GLY A 36 -13.21 13.02 -11.25
C GLY A 36 -11.72 13.21 -10.97
N THR A 37 -10.94 12.14 -10.78
CA THR A 37 -9.48 12.24 -10.61
C THR A 37 -8.81 12.74 -11.89
N SER A 38 -9.25 12.28 -13.06
CA SER A 38 -8.76 12.70 -14.37
C SER A 38 -9.57 13.83 -15.04
N LYS A 39 -10.62 14.36 -14.37
CA LYS A 39 -11.47 15.41 -14.95
C LYS A 39 -10.64 16.66 -15.23
N GLY A 40 -10.82 17.24 -16.42
CA GLY A 40 -10.10 18.42 -16.89
C GLY A 40 -8.68 18.15 -17.41
N LEU A 41 -8.26 16.87 -17.48
CA LEU A 41 -7.00 16.46 -18.09
C LEU A 41 -7.29 15.85 -19.46
N ASP A 42 -6.60 16.34 -20.48
CA ASP A 42 -6.67 15.76 -21.81
C ASP A 42 -5.91 14.42 -21.88
N TYR A 43 -6.38 13.49 -22.71
CA TYR A 43 -5.73 12.20 -22.93
C TYR A 43 -4.35 12.35 -23.59
N SER A 44 -4.12 13.42 -24.35
CA SER A 44 -2.80 13.71 -24.93
C SER A 44 -1.77 14.19 -23.90
N ASN A 45 -2.22 14.58 -22.69
CA ASN A 45 -1.33 15.09 -21.67
C ASN A 45 -0.49 13.94 -21.08
N PRO A 46 0.84 13.94 -21.25
CA PRO A 46 1.70 12.86 -20.77
C PRO A 46 1.73 12.74 -19.24
N LEU A 47 1.33 13.80 -18.52
CA LEU A 47 1.26 13.83 -17.05
C LEU A 47 -0.12 13.47 -16.51
N ARG A 48 -1.09 13.14 -17.36
CA ARG A 48 -2.48 12.87 -16.95
C ARG A 48 -2.58 11.85 -15.83
N ASP A 49 -1.85 10.73 -15.96
CA ASP A 49 -1.92 9.63 -15.01
C ASP A 49 -1.20 9.96 -13.71
N TYR A 50 -0.06 10.64 -13.79
CA TYR A 50 0.66 11.16 -12.63
C TYR A 50 -0.21 12.14 -11.81
N ILE A 51 -0.82 13.13 -12.47
CA ILE A 51 -1.70 14.11 -11.82
C ILE A 51 -2.92 13.41 -11.19
N SER A 52 -3.50 12.43 -11.89
CA SER A 52 -4.63 11.64 -11.39
C SER A 52 -4.24 10.84 -10.14
N ALA A 53 -3.04 10.23 -10.13
CA ALA A 53 -2.50 9.51 -8.99
C ALA A 53 -2.25 10.43 -7.79
N CYS A 54 -1.69 11.63 -7.99
CA CYS A 54 -1.55 12.62 -6.93
C CYS A 54 -2.90 13.03 -6.35
N ARG A 55 -3.93 13.24 -7.20
CA ARG A 55 -5.30 13.54 -6.73
C ARG A 55 -5.91 12.40 -5.93
N ILE A 56 -5.63 11.14 -6.30
CA ILE A 56 -6.03 9.95 -5.52
C ILE A 56 -5.33 9.95 -4.15
N LEU A 57 -4.01 10.16 -4.13
CA LEU A 57 -3.23 10.20 -2.91
C LEU A 57 -3.76 11.26 -1.93
N MET A 58 -4.03 12.47 -2.42
CA MET A 58 -4.55 13.56 -1.60
C MET A 58 -5.95 13.26 -1.02
N ARG A 59 -6.77 12.47 -1.73
CA ARG A 59 -8.11 12.04 -1.26
C ARG A 59 -8.06 10.83 -0.33
N GLY A 60 -7.11 9.91 -0.54
CA GLY A 60 -6.94 8.73 0.31
C GLY A 60 -6.27 9.02 1.64
N ARG A 61 -5.87 10.28 1.87
CA ARG A 61 -5.16 10.74 3.08
C ARG A 61 -6.12 11.40 4.09
N ASP A 62 -7.31 10.84 4.26
CA ASP A 62 -8.25 11.22 5.34
C ASP A 62 -7.75 10.80 6.75
N TYR A 63 -6.53 10.26 6.85
CA TYR A 63 -5.87 9.93 8.10
C TYR A 63 -5.10 11.15 8.61
N PRO A 64 -5.20 11.54 9.89
CA PRO A 64 -4.28 12.53 10.44
C PRO A 64 -2.86 11.99 10.24
N ASP A 65 -1.91 12.84 9.82
CA ASP A 65 -0.49 12.46 9.64
C ASP A 65 0.18 11.87 10.92
N SER A 66 -0.57 11.74 12.01
CA SER A 66 -0.20 11.11 13.25
C SER A 66 -0.55 9.62 13.28
N LEU A 67 0.39 8.82 13.78
CA LEU A 67 0.24 7.45 14.29
C LEU A 67 0.32 6.36 13.20
N LEU A 68 1.49 5.90 12.77
CA LEU A 68 2.16 4.80 13.49
C LEU A 68 3.59 4.48 12.99
N GLU A 69 4.11 5.19 11.97
CA GLU A 69 5.40 4.83 11.32
C GLU A 69 6.55 5.81 11.57
N ARG A 70 6.42 6.71 12.55
CA ARG A 70 7.55 7.53 13.04
C ARG A 70 7.94 7.24 14.47
N ARG A 71 7.57 6.07 15.01
CA ARG A 71 8.33 5.57 16.15
C ARG A 71 9.67 5.10 15.59
N PRO A 72 10.81 5.63 16.05
CA PRO A 72 12.07 4.96 15.81
C PRO A 72 11.90 3.51 16.26
N LEU A 73 12.44 2.53 15.52
CA LEU A 73 12.57 1.17 16.03
C LEU A 73 13.07 1.32 17.48
N LEU A 74 12.39 0.71 18.45
CA LEU A 74 12.69 0.84 19.89
C LEU A 74 14.13 0.42 20.25
N ARG A 75 14.91 -0.03 19.25
CA ARG A 75 16.32 -0.28 19.33
C ARG A 75 16.97 0.19 18.03
N THR A 76 17.76 1.26 18.11
CA THR A 76 18.71 1.64 17.05
C THR A 76 19.79 0.56 17.00
N ILE A 77 19.56 -0.51 16.23
CA ILE A 77 20.61 -1.48 15.92
C ILE A 77 21.62 -0.76 15.03
N SER A 78 22.84 -0.61 15.52
CA SER A 78 23.91 0.00 14.74
C SER A 78 24.30 -0.95 13.62
N TYR A 79 24.56 -0.43 12.42
CA TYR A 79 25.03 -1.25 11.29
C TYR A 79 26.29 -2.05 11.66
N LYS A 80 27.12 -1.54 12.59
CA LYS A 80 28.31 -2.23 13.08
C LYS A 80 27.99 -3.53 13.81
N GLU A 81 26.89 -3.59 14.56
CA GLU A 81 26.47 -4.79 15.30
C GLU A 81 25.97 -5.89 14.36
N VAL A 82 25.36 -5.50 13.23
CA VAL A 82 24.95 -6.42 12.15
C VAL A 82 26.17 -7.04 11.49
N VAL A 83 27.16 -6.21 11.15
CA VAL A 83 28.39 -6.66 10.47
C VAL A 83 29.27 -7.50 11.40
N SER A 84 29.28 -7.21 12.71
CA SER A 84 30.03 -8.01 13.69
C SER A 84 29.32 -9.31 14.10
N GLY A 85 28.10 -9.55 13.62
CA GLY A 85 27.33 -10.77 13.95
C GLY A 85 26.77 -10.78 15.38
N GLN A 86 26.68 -9.64 16.06
CA GLN A 86 26.23 -9.52 17.45
C GLN A 86 24.72 -9.26 17.57
N VAL A 87 23.94 -9.48 16.51
CA VAL A 87 22.48 -9.27 16.52
C VAL A 87 21.78 -10.57 16.90
N PHE A 88 20.89 -10.49 17.90
CA PHE A 88 20.01 -11.60 18.26
C PHE A 88 19.09 -11.96 17.09
N SER A 89 19.06 -13.24 16.71
CA SER A 89 18.19 -13.76 15.66
C SER A 89 16.71 -13.58 16.06
N MET A 90 16.02 -12.63 15.42
CA MET A 90 14.58 -12.45 15.58
C MET A 90 13.86 -13.36 14.58
N LYS A 91 13.45 -14.55 15.04
CA LYS A 91 12.45 -15.34 14.32
C LYS A 91 11.08 -14.68 14.52
N GLN A 92 10.67 -13.82 13.59
CA GLN A 92 9.29 -13.37 13.49
C GLN A 92 8.54 -14.33 12.57
N GLU A 93 7.96 -15.39 13.12
CA GLU A 93 6.86 -16.09 12.44
C GLU A 93 5.55 -15.46 12.88
N ALA A 94 4.73 -15.08 11.90
CA ALA A 94 3.37 -14.61 12.15
C ALA A 94 2.55 -15.78 12.73
N PRO A 95 1.81 -15.60 13.84
CA PRO A 95 0.95 -16.65 14.34
C PRO A 95 -0.19 -16.86 13.34
N CYS A 96 -0.26 -18.07 12.78
CA CYS A 96 -1.39 -18.51 11.97
C CYS A 96 -2.61 -18.67 12.89
N VAL A 97 -3.53 -17.70 12.89
CA VAL A 97 -4.86 -17.89 13.48
C VAL A 97 -5.78 -18.38 12.37
N SER A 98 -6.13 -19.66 12.41
CA SER A 98 -7.20 -20.23 11.60
C SER A 98 -8.54 -19.90 12.27
N GLU A 99 -9.27 -18.93 11.73
CA GLU A 99 -10.69 -18.75 12.06
C GLU A 99 -11.48 -19.86 11.35
N GLY A 100 -12.25 -20.63 12.12
CA GLY A 100 -13.05 -21.77 11.67
C GLY A 100 -14.46 -21.40 11.21
#